data_AF-A0A957B6L0-F1
#
_entry.id   AF-A0A957B6L0-F1
#
_cell.length_a   1.000
_cell.length_b   1.000
_cell.length_c   1.000
_cell.angle_alpha   90.00
_cell.angle_beta   90.00
_cell.angle_gamma   90.00
#
_symmetry.space_group_name_H-M   'P 1'
#
loop_
_entity.id
_entity.type
_entity.pdbx_description
1 polymer ?
#
loop_
_entity_poly.entity_id
_entity_poly.type
_entity_poly.pdbx_seq_one_letter_code
_entity_poly.pdbx_strand_id
1 'polypeptide(L)'
;WGDVRLFILGTEGYMELRKNTDIAGRTGGSHLFMVDGEGMHYVECADVELPFGRQFLADVRDRTETAMPQAHCFLASELALQAELKAYELTDLS
;
A
#
# COMPACT_ATOMS: atom_id res chain seq x y z
N TRP A 1 7.66 8.69 7.91
CA TRP A 1 6.72 9.73 8.36
C TRP A 1 6.61 10.76 7.25
N GLY A 2 5.43 10.98 6.69
CA GLY A 2 5.24 11.84 5.52
C GLY A 2 3.90 11.63 4.82
N ASP A 3 3.72 12.27 3.66
CA ASP A 3 2.57 12.08 2.77
C ASP A 3 2.74 10.77 1.98
N VAL A 4 2.21 9.67 2.53
CA VAL A 4 2.32 8.35 1.93
C VAL A 4 1.35 8.24 0.76
N ARG A 5 1.92 8.04 -0.44
CA ARG A 5 1.18 7.84 -1.68
C ARG A 5 1.49 6.50 -2.32
N LEU A 6 0.51 5.96 -3.02
CA LEU A 6 0.66 4.79 -3.88
C LEU A 6 -0.04 5.06 -5.20
N PHE A 7 0.63 4.79 -6.32
CA PHE A 7 0.05 4.85 -7.65
C PHE A 7 0.02 3.46 -8.26
N ILE A 8 -1.13 3.08 -8.84
CA ILE A 8 -1.29 1.86 -9.63
C ILE A 8 -1.64 2.28 -11.04
N LEU A 9 -0.72 2.11 -11.98
CA LEU A 9 -0.91 2.45 -13.38
C LEU A 9 -1.41 1.21 -14.14
N GLY A 10 -2.62 1.30 -14.69
CA GLY A 10 -3.21 0.30 -15.58
C GLY A 10 -3.13 0.72 -17.05
N THR A 11 -3.57 -0.16 -17.94
CA THR A 11 -3.63 0.13 -19.39
C THR A 11 -4.76 1.07 -19.78
N GLU A 12 -5.80 1.18 -18.95
CA GLU A 12 -7.02 1.96 -19.22
C GLU A 12 -7.27 3.08 -18.22
N GLY A 13 -6.28 3.34 -17.35
CA GLY A 13 -6.46 4.26 -16.25
C GLY A 13 -5.40 4.11 -15.17
N TYR A 14 -5.58 4.82 -14.05
CA TYR A 14 -4.72 4.67 -12.89
C TYR A 14 -5.49 4.92 -11.59
N MET A 15 -4.93 4.45 -10.49
CA MET A 15 -5.37 4.77 -9.14
C MET A 15 -4.28 5.50 -8.37
N GLU A 16 -4.65 6.51 -7.59
CA GLU A 16 -3.82 7.17 -6.59
C GLU A 16 -4.46 6.99 -5.21
N LEU A 17 -3.74 6.36 -4.30
CA LEU A 17 -4.08 6.33 -2.88
C LEU A 17 -3.28 7.40 -2.16
N ARG A 18 -3.97 8.33 -1.48
CA ARG A 18 -3.39 9.27 -0.51
C ARG A 18 -3.75 8.79 0.89
N LYS A 19 -2.80 8.11 1.54
CA LYS A 19 -3.07 7.40 2.80
C LYS A 19 -3.31 8.35 3.96
N ASN A 20 -2.52 9.41 4.06
CA ASN A 20 -2.44 10.19 5.29
C ASN A 20 -3.16 11.54 5.19
N THR A 21 -3.16 12.19 4.02
CA THR A 21 -3.73 13.52 3.83
C THR A 21 -3.99 13.81 2.37
N ASP A 22 -4.99 14.66 2.09
CA ASP A 22 -5.14 15.35 0.81
C ASP A 22 -4.73 16.84 0.97
N ILE A 23 -3.48 17.17 0.59
CA ILE A 23 -2.89 18.49 0.86
C ILE A 23 -3.71 19.59 0.16
N ALA A 24 -4.21 20.54 0.97
CA ALA A 24 -5.09 21.64 0.53
C ALA A 24 -6.39 21.17 -0.15
N GLY A 25 -6.75 19.90 0.04
CA GLY A 25 -7.96 19.28 -0.51
C GLY A 25 -8.90 18.84 0.59
N ARG A 26 -9.31 17.57 0.53
CA ARG A 26 -10.24 16.96 1.46
C ARG A 26 -9.63 16.77 2.84
N THR A 27 -10.48 16.79 3.86
CA THR A 27 -10.07 16.51 5.24
C THR A 27 -9.90 15.01 5.46
N GLY A 28 -8.98 14.64 6.34
CA GLY A 28 -8.74 13.24 6.71
C GLY A 28 -7.66 12.58 5.86
N GLY A 29 -7.67 11.25 5.84
CA GLY A 29 -6.79 10.41 5.04
C GLY A 29 -7.58 9.33 4.32
N SER A 30 -6.91 8.27 3.86
CA SER A 30 -7.53 7.14 3.16
C SER A 30 -8.36 7.57 1.94
N HIS A 31 -7.80 8.46 1.12
CA HIS A 31 -8.43 8.92 -0.11
C HIS A 31 -7.97 8.07 -1.30
N LEU A 32 -8.91 7.48 -2.03
CA LEU A 32 -8.64 6.80 -3.29
C LEU A 32 -9.21 7.61 -4.46
N PHE A 33 -8.33 7.98 -5.39
CA PHE A 33 -8.69 8.57 -6.67
C PHE A 33 -8.49 7.52 -7.75
N MET A 34 -9.50 7.30 -8.58
CA MET A 34 -9.44 6.40 -9.72
C MET A 34 -9.76 7.18 -10.98
N VAL A 35 -8.95 7.06 -12.01
CA VAL A 35 -9.16 7.72 -13.30
C VAL A 35 -9.17 6.67 -14.39
N ASP A 36 -10.22 6.69 -15.20
CA ASP A 36 -10.44 5.79 -16.33
C ASP A 36 -10.97 6.56 -17.55
N GLY A 37 -11.44 5.83 -18.58
CA GLY A 37 -12.01 6.43 -19.78
C GLY A 37 -13.33 7.18 -19.57
N GLU A 38 -14.00 7.02 -18.44
CA GLU A 38 -15.26 7.70 -18.10
C GLU A 38 -15.01 8.98 -17.29
N GLY A 39 -13.91 9.04 -16.54
CA GLY A 39 -13.48 10.25 -15.85
C GLY A 39 -12.73 9.96 -14.55
N MET A 40 -12.79 10.92 -13.62
CA MET A 40 -12.20 10.79 -12.28
C MET A 40 -13.29 10.45 -11.27
N HIS A 41 -13.02 9.40 -10.49
CA HIS A 41 -13.86 8.89 -9.42
C HIS A 41 -13.11 9.02 -8.09
N TYR A 42 -13.84 9.41 -7.04
CA TYR A 42 -13.31 9.52 -5.69
C TYR A 42 -14.01 8.54 -4.76
N VAL A 43 -13.22 7.81 -3.96
CA VAL A 43 -13.70 6.89 -2.93
C VAL A 43 -13.07 7.27 -1.59
N GLU A 44 -13.92 7.48 -0.59
CA GLU A 44 -13.49 7.65 0.80
C GLU A 44 -13.36 6.27 1.46
N CYS A 45 -12.14 5.94 1.91
CA CYS A 45 -11.83 4.61 2.44
C CYS A 45 -11.60 4.59 3.96
N ALA A 46 -12.07 5.60 4.70
CA ALA A 46 -11.87 5.69 6.14
C ALA A 46 -12.55 4.54 6.92
N ASP A 47 -13.73 4.09 6.46
CA ASP A 47 -14.58 3.11 7.16
C ASP A 47 -14.60 1.72 6.50
N VAL A 48 -13.56 1.38 5.72
CA VAL A 48 -13.44 0.05 5.11
C VAL A 48 -13.02 -0.97 6.18
N GLU A 49 -13.63 -2.17 6.17
CA GLU A 49 -13.24 -3.26 7.08
C GLU A 49 -11.74 -3.59 6.94
N LEU A 50 -11.03 -3.72 8.07
CA LEU A 50 -9.63 -4.11 8.12
C LEU A 50 -9.50 -5.58 8.56
N PRO A 51 -9.42 -6.56 7.62
CA PRO A 51 -9.64 -7.96 7.95
C PRO A 51 -8.43 -8.67 8.58
N PHE A 52 -7.22 -8.10 8.43
CA PHE A 52 -5.96 -8.77 8.75
C PHE A 52 -5.92 -9.35 10.17
N GLY A 53 -6.32 -8.58 11.19
CA GLY A 53 -6.24 -9.04 12.58
C GLY A 53 -7.12 -10.27 12.85
N ARG A 54 -8.36 -10.27 12.37
CA ARG A 54 -9.28 -11.41 12.52
C ARG A 54 -8.78 -12.62 11.73
N GLN A 55 -8.32 -12.41 10.50
CA GLN A 55 -7.80 -13.48 9.65
C GLN A 55 -6.52 -14.09 10.24
N PHE A 56 -5.60 -13.28 10.76
CA PHE A 56 -4.36 -13.75 11.35
C PHE A 56 -4.59 -14.62 12.60
N LEU A 57 -5.53 -14.22 13.47
CA LEU A 57 -5.93 -15.05 14.62
C LEU A 57 -6.54 -16.39 14.18
N ALA A 58 -7.36 -16.39 13.14
CA ALA A 58 -7.92 -17.61 12.57
C ALA A 58 -6.81 -18.51 11.97
N ASP A 59 -5.85 -17.93 11.27
CA ASP A 59 -4.71 -18.64 10.69
C ASP A 59 -3.84 -19.33 11.74
N VAL A 60 -3.61 -18.68 12.89
CA VAL A 60 -2.89 -19.30 14.01
C VAL A 60 -3.65 -20.51 14.57
N ARG A 61 -4.96 -20.34 14.79
CA ARG A 61 -5.84 -21.38 15.34
C ARG A 61 -5.96 -22.58 14.39
N ASP A 62 -6.21 -22.31 13.12
CA ASP A 62 -6.60 -23.31 12.12
C ASP A 62 -5.41 -23.80 11.28
N ARG A 63 -4.22 -23.20 11.49
CA ARG A 63 -2.99 -23.50 10.73
C ARG A 63 -3.16 -23.23 9.23
N THR A 64 -3.80 -22.12 8.89
CA THR A 64 -4.05 -21.64 7.52
C THR A 64 -3.25 -20.37 7.21
N GLU A 65 -3.43 -19.79 6.03
CA GLU A 65 -2.72 -18.58 5.57
C GLU A 65 -3.65 -17.58 4.83
N THR A 66 -4.87 -17.41 5.35
CA THR A 66 -5.92 -16.55 4.78
C THR A 66 -5.64 -15.05 4.88
N ALA A 67 -4.90 -14.61 5.91
CA ALA A 67 -4.53 -13.20 6.08
C ALA A 67 -3.49 -12.77 5.04
N MET A 68 -2.50 -13.65 4.79
CA MET A 68 -1.41 -13.46 3.84
C MET A 68 -0.62 -14.76 3.71
N PRO A 69 -0.30 -15.24 2.49
CA PRO A 69 0.55 -16.40 2.32
C PRO A 69 1.95 -16.21 2.92
N GLN A 70 2.50 -17.23 3.56
CA GLN A 70 3.84 -17.14 4.18
C GLN A 70 4.92 -16.83 3.12
N ALA A 71 4.79 -17.39 1.92
CA ALA A 71 5.68 -17.14 0.80
C ALA A 71 5.67 -15.65 0.38
N HIS A 72 4.52 -14.97 0.42
CA HIS A 72 4.42 -13.55 0.10
C HIS A 72 5.14 -12.69 1.16
N CYS A 73 4.97 -13.01 2.44
CA CYS A 73 5.67 -12.34 3.53
C CYS A 73 7.20 -12.43 3.39
N PHE A 74 7.71 -13.61 3.04
CA PHE A 74 9.14 -13.81 2.81
C PHE A 74 9.62 -13.07 1.56
N LEU A 75 8.88 -13.13 0.46
CA LEU A 75 9.26 -12.45 -0.77
C LEU A 75 9.38 -10.93 -0.58
N ALA A 76 8.42 -10.29 0.11
CA ALA A 76 8.50 -8.87 0.42
C ALA A 76 9.76 -8.52 1.26
N SER A 77 10.08 -9.37 2.24
CA SER A 77 11.26 -9.21 3.10
C SER A 77 12.56 -9.39 2.32
N GLU A 78 12.64 -10.42 1.47
CA GLU A 78 13.77 -10.68 0.59
C GLU A 78 14.03 -9.50 -0.35
N LEU A 79 12.99 -9.00 -1.03
CA LEU A 79 13.11 -7.86 -1.94
C LEU A 79 13.62 -6.60 -1.22
N ALA A 80 13.15 -6.34 0.00
CA ALA A 80 13.64 -5.22 0.81
C ALA A 80 15.14 -5.37 1.15
N LEU A 81 15.57 -6.56 1.58
CA LEU A 81 16.98 -6.84 1.86
C LEU A 81 17.85 -6.74 0.60
N GLN A 82 17.36 -7.25 -0.54
CA GLN A 82 18.06 -7.17 -1.82
C GLN A 82 18.18 -5.73 -2.33
N ALA A 83 17.16 -4.89 -2.10
CA ALA A 83 17.21 -3.48 -2.44
C ALA A 83 18.27 -2.74 -1.60
N GLU A 84 18.31 -2.98 -0.29
CA GLU A 84 19.30 -2.38 0.61
C GLU A 84 20.73 -2.81 0.26
N LEU A 85 20.95 -4.11 -0.03
CA LEU A 85 22.26 -4.62 -0.47
C LEU A 85 22.76 -3.97 -1.77
N LYS A 86 21.84 -3.45 -2.61
CA LYS A 86 22.14 -2.77 -3.88
C LYS A 86 22.15 -1.25 -3.76
N ALA A 87 21.88 -0.70 -2.58
CA ALA A 87 21.87 0.73 -2.36
C ALA A 87 23.29 1.30 -2.47
N TYR A 88 23.39 2.54 -2.94
CA TYR A 88 24.63 3.30 -2.93
C TYR A 88 24.62 4.27 -1.77
N GLU A 89 25.73 4.34 -1.03
CA GLU A 89 25.92 5.37 -0.03
C GLU A 89 26.18 6.72 -0.71
N LEU A 90 25.30 7.69 -0.49
CA LEU A 90 25.38 9.02 -1.11
C LEU A 90 26.19 10.03 -0.28
N THR A 91 26.67 9.63 0.90
CA THR A 91 27.33 10.53 1.87
C THR A 91 28.77 10.90 1.51
N ASP A 92 29.39 10.24 0.53
CA ASP A 92 30.79 10.45 0.14
C ASP A 92 30.95 11.14 -1.23
N LEU A 93 30.07 12.09 -1.54
CA LEU A 93 30.21 13.00 -2.68
C LEU A 93 31.09 14.21 -2.31
N SER A 94 32.37 13.97 -2.00
CA SER A 94 33.42 14.99 -1.87
C SER A 94 34.48 14.83 -2.95
#